data_AF-A0A4S2JZC6-F1
#
_entry.id   AF-A0A4S2JZC6-F1
#
_cell.length_a   1.000
_cell.length_b   1.000
_cell.length_c   1.000
_cell.angle_alpha   90.00
_cell.angle_beta   90.00
_cell.angle_gamma   90.00
#
_symmetry.space_group_name_H-M   'P 1'
#
loop_
_entity.id
_entity.type
_entity.pdbx_description
1 polymer ?
#
loop_
_entity_poly.entity_id
_entity_poly.type
_entity_poly.pdbx_seq_one_letter_code
_entity_poly.pdbx_strand_id
1 'polypeptide(L)'
;MASKVTLSQALGTDGSDYGHRQKIATHYQVSATNKSRLKYCIFFHYLLFFVMLAKLSADILDHLDIFILEIEELQIPQDVWTYLTIGKSENIHLWQGLPYGVLWYAFILLASQVHCFSLYFSWNLLVAWRTRGAKRMD
;
A
#
# COMPACT_ATOMS: atom_id res chain seq x y z
N MET A 1 34.95 31.72 -33.42
CA MET A 1 34.97 30.26 -33.22
C MET A 1 33.55 29.74 -33.39
N ALA A 2 33.28 28.94 -34.43
CA ALA A 2 31.96 28.39 -34.69
C ALA A 2 31.73 27.15 -33.81
N SER A 3 30.74 27.21 -32.92
CA SER A 3 30.34 26.06 -32.10
C SER A 3 29.73 24.99 -33.00
N LYS A 4 30.35 23.80 -33.03
CA LYS A 4 29.82 22.65 -33.76
C LYS A 4 28.51 22.23 -33.08
N VAL A 5 27.38 22.47 -33.74
CA VAL A 5 26.08 21.94 -33.31
C VAL A 5 26.19 20.42 -33.26
N THR A 6 26.10 19.88 -32.06
CA THR A 6 26.18 18.44 -31.79
C THR A 6 24.82 17.82 -32.14
N LEU A 7 24.81 16.72 -32.88
CA LEU A 7 23.59 16.02 -33.35
C LEU A 7 22.60 15.61 -32.24
N SER A 8 23.00 15.69 -30.97
CA SER A 8 22.15 15.45 -29.79
C SER A 8 21.42 16.70 -29.27
N GLN A 9 21.64 17.89 -29.86
CA GLN A 9 20.97 19.12 -29.42
C GLN A 9 19.52 19.16 -29.90
N ALA A 10 18.62 19.46 -28.97
CA ALA A 10 17.21 19.65 -29.30
C ALA A 10 17.05 20.89 -30.21
N LEU A 11 16.16 20.80 -31.20
CA LEU A 11 15.94 21.86 -32.19
C LEU A 11 15.57 23.18 -31.48
N GLY A 12 16.35 24.24 -31.70
CA GLY A 12 16.08 25.58 -31.16
C GLY A 12 16.68 25.89 -29.78
N THR A 13 17.53 25.03 -29.20
CA THR A 13 18.28 25.34 -27.97
C THR A 13 19.79 25.36 -28.24
N ASP A 14 20.49 26.34 -27.64
CA ASP A 14 21.96 26.47 -27.70
C ASP A 14 22.68 25.53 -26.72
N GLY A 15 21.93 24.68 -26.01
CA GLY A 15 22.44 23.75 -25.01
C GLY A 15 22.74 24.39 -23.65
N SER A 16 22.59 25.70 -23.47
CA SER A 16 22.82 26.39 -22.20
C SER A 16 21.69 26.17 -21.18
N ASP A 17 20.55 25.63 -21.61
CA ASP A 17 19.34 25.44 -20.83
C ASP A 17 19.31 24.13 -20.01
N TYR A 18 20.41 23.36 -19.99
CA TYR A 18 20.51 22.06 -19.32
C TYR A 18 20.03 22.09 -17.86
N GLY A 19 20.39 23.12 -17.09
CA GLY A 19 19.98 23.25 -15.69
C GLY A 19 18.47 23.45 -15.52
N HIS A 20 17.83 24.17 -16.45
CA HIS A 20 16.38 24.35 -16.46
C HIS A 20 15.67 23.04 -16.83
N ARG A 21 16.13 22.35 -17.89
CA ARG A 21 15.57 21.07 -18.34
C ARG A 21 15.69 19.99 -17.26
N GLN A 22 16.82 19.95 -16.54
CA GLN A 22 17.04 19.00 -15.44
C GLN A 22 16.05 19.23 -14.29
N LYS A 23 15.83 20.48 -13.89
CA LYS A 23 14.82 20.82 -12.85
C LYS A 23 13.41 20.38 -13.27
N ILE A 24 13.03 20.58 -14.53
CA ILE A 24 11.72 20.14 -15.03
C ILE A 24 11.61 18.61 -15.01
N ALA A 25 12.63 17.93 -15.53
CA ALA A 25 12.65 16.47 -15.62
C ALA A 25 12.52 15.80 -14.24
N THR A 26 13.23 16.30 -13.23
CA THR A 26 13.16 15.74 -11.86
C THR A 26 11.76 15.88 -11.26
N HIS A 27 11.08 17.02 -11.47
CA HIS A 27 9.70 17.21 -11.01
C HIS A 27 8.72 16.20 -11.63
N TYR A 28 8.83 15.93 -12.94
CA TYR A 28 7.99 14.92 -13.61
C TYR A 28 8.32 13.51 -13.16
N GLN A 29 9.60 13.20 -12.97
CA GLN A 29 10.07 11.90 -12.53
C GLN A 29 9.55 11.54 -11.13
N VAL A 30 9.54 12.49 -10.19
CA VAL A 30 8.99 12.29 -8.82
C VAL A 30 7.50 11.94 -8.88
N SER A 31 6.73 12.68 -9.69
CA SER A 31 5.29 12.41 -9.86
C SER A 31 5.04 11.06 -10.51
N ALA A 32 5.78 10.71 -11.57
CA ALA A 32 5.64 9.43 -12.27
C ALA A 32 5.97 8.25 -11.34
N THR A 33 7.08 8.35 -10.60
CA THR A 33 7.54 7.30 -9.68
C THR A 33 6.53 7.06 -8.56
N ASN A 34 6.08 8.11 -7.87
CA ASN A 34 5.12 7.96 -6.77
C ASN A 34 3.75 7.48 -7.26
N LYS A 35 3.30 7.87 -8.46
CA LYS A 35 2.09 7.28 -9.08
C LYS A 35 2.23 5.78 -9.31
N SER A 36 3.37 5.33 -9.83
CA SER A 36 3.59 3.89 -10.06
C SER A 36 3.59 3.12 -8.73
N ARG A 37 4.26 3.63 -7.70
CA ARG A 37 4.32 3.02 -6.36
C ARG A 37 2.95 2.98 -5.70
N LEU A 38 2.17 4.05 -5.80
CA LEU A 38 0.81 4.10 -5.26
C LEU A 38 -0.11 3.06 -5.92
N LYS A 39 0.03 2.80 -7.24
CA LYS A 39 -0.75 1.74 -7.91
C LYS A 39 -0.48 0.35 -7.31
N TYR A 40 0.78 0.04 -7.00
CA TYR A 40 1.11 -1.21 -6.33
C TYR A 40 0.50 -1.27 -4.93
N CYS A 41 0.57 -0.18 -4.16
CA CYS A 41 -0.08 -0.12 -2.84
C CYS A 41 -1.59 -0.35 -2.93
N ILE A 42 -2.27 0.25 -3.91
CA ILE A 42 -3.70 0.05 -4.16
C ILE A 42 -4.01 -1.40 -4.54
N PHE A 43 -3.19 -2.02 -5.39
CA PHE A 43 -3.33 -3.43 -5.75
C PHE A 43 -3.24 -4.35 -4.52
N PHE A 44 -2.21 -4.18 -3.68
CA PHE A 44 -2.07 -4.97 -2.46
C PHE A 44 -3.15 -4.66 -1.43
N HIS A 45 -3.64 -3.42 -1.36
CA HIS A 45 -4.77 -3.06 -0.51
C HIS A 45 -6.03 -3.84 -0.92
N TYR A 46 -6.36 -3.90 -2.22
CA TYR A 46 -7.49 -4.70 -2.68
C TYR A 46 -7.30 -6.20 -2.43
N LEU A 47 -6.08 -6.73 -2.60
CA LEU A 47 -5.78 -8.12 -2.25
C LEU A 47 -6.07 -8.41 -0.77
N LEU A 48 -5.59 -7.57 0.13
CA LEU A 48 -5.84 -7.69 1.57
C LEU A 48 -7.33 -7.50 1.91
N PHE A 49 -8.02 -6.60 1.21
CA PHE A 49 -9.46 -6.41 1.35
C PHE A 49 -10.24 -7.68 1.00
N PHE A 50 -9.90 -8.36 -0.10
CA PHE A 50 -10.55 -9.63 -0.45
C PHE A 50 -10.27 -10.74 0.57
N VAL A 51 -9.06 -10.81 1.14
CA VAL A 51 -8.76 -11.73 2.26
C VAL A 51 -9.63 -11.43 3.49
N MET A 52 -9.82 -10.14 3.81
CA MET A 52 -10.71 -9.74 4.90
C MET A 52 -12.17 -10.06 4.60
N LEU A 53 -12.63 -9.85 3.36
CA LEU A 53 -13.99 -10.23 2.94
C LEU A 53 -14.20 -11.74 3.03
N ALA A 54 -13.22 -12.56 2.65
CA ALA A 54 -13.31 -14.01 2.80
C ALA A 54 -13.44 -14.39 4.28
N LYS A 55 -12.69 -13.74 5.18
CA LYS A 55 -12.85 -13.95 6.63
C LYS A 55 -14.24 -13.55 7.13
N LEU A 56 -14.76 -12.42 6.68
CA LEU A 56 -16.07 -11.89 7.08
C LEU A 56 -17.23 -12.63 6.41
N SER A 57 -16.98 -13.35 5.31
CA SER A 57 -18.04 -14.02 4.54
C SER A 57 -18.83 -15.03 5.36
N ALA A 58 -18.17 -15.72 6.30
CA ALA A 58 -18.82 -16.62 7.26
C ALA A 58 -19.93 -15.90 8.04
N ASP A 59 -19.57 -14.81 8.71
CA ASP A 59 -20.48 -13.98 9.51
C ASP A 59 -21.61 -13.35 8.66
N ILE A 60 -21.29 -12.95 7.42
CA ILE A 60 -22.30 -12.43 6.48
C ILE A 60 -23.30 -13.52 6.06
N LEU A 61 -22.85 -14.75 5.81
CA LEU A 61 -23.70 -15.86 5.37
C LEU A 61 -24.61 -16.34 6.50
N ASP A 62 -24.11 -16.36 7.73
CA ASP A 62 -24.90 -16.67 8.93
C ASP A 62 -26.04 -15.65 9.12
N HIS A 63 -25.76 -14.36 8.91
CA HIS A 63 -26.79 -13.31 8.93
C HIS A 63 -27.85 -13.43 7.82
N LEU A 64 -27.56 -14.18 6.75
CA LEU A 64 -28.47 -14.42 5.63
C LEU A 64 -29.26 -15.73 5.74
N ASP A 65 -29.19 -16.42 6.88
CA ASP A 65 -29.85 -17.72 7.13
C ASP A 65 -29.32 -18.84 6.19
N ILE A 66 -28.10 -18.67 5.68
CA ILE A 66 -27.42 -19.67 4.84
C ILE A 66 -26.49 -20.49 5.76
N PHE A 67 -27.02 -21.58 6.32
CA PHE A 67 -26.26 -22.44 7.24
C PHE A 67 -25.21 -23.28 6.52
N ILE A 68 -23.93 -22.98 6.76
CA ILE A 68 -22.80 -23.85 6.42
C ILE A 68 -22.23 -24.40 7.74
N LEU A 69 -22.67 -25.60 8.11
CA LEU A 69 -22.31 -26.30 9.37
C LEU A 69 -20.79 -26.43 9.60
N GLU A 70 -19.98 -26.42 8.54
CA GLU A 70 -18.52 -26.60 8.63
C GLU A 70 -17.76 -25.30 8.97
N ILE A 71 -18.44 -24.13 8.94
CA ILE A 71 -17.85 -22.82 9.20
C ILE A 71 -18.13 -22.33 10.64
N GLU A 72 -19.23 -22.76 11.26
CA GLU A 72 -19.71 -22.30 12.57
C GLU A 72 -18.86 -22.84 13.75
N GLU A 73 -18.32 -24.06 13.66
CA GLU A 73 -17.45 -24.65 14.71
C GLU A 73 -16.09 -23.94 14.86
N LEU A 74 -15.73 -23.03 13.95
CA LEU A 74 -14.43 -22.32 13.98
C LEU A 74 -14.46 -21.01 14.80
N GLN A 75 -15.61 -20.65 15.36
CA GLN A 75 -15.82 -19.45 16.20
C GLN A 75 -15.63 -19.81 17.69
N ILE A 76 -14.82 -19.19 18.57
CA ILE A 76 -13.78 -18.17 18.57
C ILE A 76 -12.80 -18.68 19.65
N PRO A 77 -11.51 -18.94 19.34
CA PRO A 77 -10.55 -19.38 20.36
C PRO A 77 -10.19 -18.22 21.30
N GLN A 78 -9.86 -18.56 22.56
CA GLN A 78 -9.47 -17.58 23.59
C GLN A 78 -8.35 -16.62 23.13
N ASP A 79 -8.34 -15.42 23.72
CA ASP A 79 -7.41 -14.34 23.42
C ASP A 79 -5.96 -14.83 23.26
N VAL A 80 -5.35 -14.51 22.11
CA VAL A 80 -3.90 -14.75 21.89
C VAL A 80 -3.06 -14.14 23.01
N TRP A 81 -3.54 -13.03 23.57
CA TRP A 81 -2.96 -12.43 24.76
C TRP A 81 -2.91 -13.41 25.94
N THR A 82 -4.00 -14.14 26.20
CA THR A 82 -4.08 -15.19 27.22
C THR A 82 -3.11 -16.33 26.94
N TYR A 83 -2.95 -16.76 25.68
CA TYR A 83 -1.92 -17.74 25.32
C TYR A 83 -0.51 -17.25 25.67
N LEU A 84 -0.18 -16.02 25.26
CA LEU A 84 1.16 -15.46 25.43
C LEU A 84 1.49 -15.18 26.91
N THR A 85 0.50 -14.87 27.73
CA THR A 85 0.69 -14.48 29.13
C THR A 85 0.53 -15.64 30.11
N ILE A 86 -0.45 -16.52 29.91
CA ILE A 86 -0.80 -17.60 30.83
C ILE A 86 -0.23 -18.95 30.35
N GLY A 87 0.11 -19.09 29.06
CA GLY A 87 0.61 -20.33 28.49
C GLY A 87 -0.44 -21.45 28.39
N LYS A 88 -1.72 -21.12 28.60
CA LYS A 88 -2.82 -22.07 28.44
C LYS A 88 -3.25 -22.13 26.98
N SER A 89 -3.34 -23.35 26.45
CA SER A 89 -3.87 -23.64 25.11
C SER A 89 -5.25 -24.31 25.14
N GLU A 90 -5.79 -24.56 26.34
CA GLU A 90 -7.12 -25.12 26.53
C GLU A 90 -8.12 -24.14 25.90
N ASN A 91 -8.75 -24.54 24.78
CA ASN A 91 -9.68 -23.75 23.96
C ASN A 91 -9.05 -22.76 22.95
N ILE A 92 -7.79 -22.95 22.54
CA ILE A 92 -7.16 -22.14 21.48
C ILE A 92 -6.89 -22.99 20.24
N HIS A 93 -7.40 -22.54 19.09
CA HIS A 93 -7.09 -23.16 17.81
C HIS A 93 -5.63 -22.89 17.45
N LEU A 94 -4.85 -23.96 17.28
CA LEU A 94 -3.43 -23.90 16.96
C LEU A 94 -3.19 -24.21 15.48
N TRP A 95 -2.37 -23.40 14.83
CA TRP A 95 -1.84 -23.63 13.49
C TRP A 95 -0.32 -23.75 13.57
N GLN A 96 0.24 -24.90 13.16
CA GLN A 96 1.68 -25.21 13.28
C GLN A 96 2.24 -25.06 14.71
N GLY A 97 1.43 -25.29 15.73
CA GLY A 97 1.84 -25.15 17.13
C GLY A 97 1.81 -23.70 17.67
N LEU A 98 1.36 -22.73 16.85
CA LEU A 98 1.13 -21.35 17.28
C LEU A 98 -0.37 -21.04 17.31
N PRO A 99 -0.84 -20.12 18.15
CA PRO A 99 -2.23 -19.68 18.11
C PRO A 99 -2.57 -19.11 16.73
N TYR A 100 -3.66 -19.60 16.14
CA TYR A 100 -4.16 -19.11 14.86
C TYR A 100 -4.37 -17.59 14.84
N GLY A 101 -4.76 -16.99 15.98
CA GLY A 101 -4.90 -15.55 16.12
C GLY A 101 -3.62 -14.75 15.84
N VAL A 102 -2.42 -15.33 16.01
CA VAL A 102 -1.13 -14.68 15.68
C VAL A 102 -1.05 -14.30 14.21
N LEU A 103 -1.61 -15.12 13.32
CA LEU A 103 -1.66 -14.84 11.89
C LEU A 103 -2.46 -13.55 11.59
N TRP A 104 -3.48 -13.26 12.38
CA TRP A 104 -4.28 -12.04 12.23
C TRP A 104 -3.55 -10.79 12.72
N TYR A 105 -2.72 -10.88 13.75
CA TYR A 105 -1.83 -9.77 14.12
C TYR A 105 -0.81 -9.48 13.01
N ALA A 106 -0.22 -10.53 12.40
CA ALA A 106 0.67 -10.36 11.26
C ALA A 106 -0.05 -9.72 10.06
N PHE A 107 -1.28 -10.15 9.77
CA PHE A 107 -2.13 -9.54 8.75
C PHE A 107 -2.39 -8.05 9.03
N ILE A 108 -2.77 -7.68 10.26
CA ILE A 108 -3.05 -6.29 10.64
C ILE A 108 -1.79 -5.41 10.49
N LEU A 109 -0.62 -5.92 10.90
CA LEU A 109 0.64 -5.21 10.72
C LEU A 109 0.96 -4.99 9.24
N LEU A 110 0.80 -6.01 8.40
CA LEU A 110 0.99 -5.91 6.96
C LEU A 110 0.00 -4.92 6.32
N ALA A 111 -1.27 -5.01 6.69
CA ALA A 111 -2.30 -4.07 6.23
C ALA A 111 -1.95 -2.64 6.63
N SER A 112 -1.58 -2.42 7.89
CA SER A 112 -1.16 -1.10 8.38
C SER A 112 0.03 -0.55 7.59
N GLN A 113 1.03 -1.41 7.29
CA GLN A 113 2.18 -1.03 6.47
C GLN A 113 1.77 -0.57 5.06
N VAL A 114 0.89 -1.32 4.38
CA VAL A 114 0.38 -0.95 3.05
C VAL A 114 -0.37 0.38 3.09
N HIS A 115 -1.17 0.64 4.12
CA HIS A 115 -1.88 1.92 4.29
C HIS A 115 -0.91 3.08 4.54
N CYS A 116 0.07 2.91 5.43
CA CYS A 116 1.10 3.92 5.69
C CYS A 116 1.85 4.31 4.41
N PHE A 117 2.24 3.34 3.58
CA PHE A 117 2.88 3.63 2.29
C PHE A 117 1.93 4.30 1.31
N SER A 118 0.65 3.91 1.28
CA SER A 118 -0.36 4.54 0.42
C SER A 118 -0.51 6.03 0.77
N LEU A 119 -0.61 6.35 2.06
CA LEU A 119 -0.68 7.73 2.55
C LEU A 119 0.61 8.49 2.25
N TYR A 120 1.77 7.88 2.47
CA TYR A 120 3.07 8.49 2.18
C TYR A 120 3.23 8.87 0.70
N PHE A 121 2.95 7.95 -0.22
CA PHE A 121 3.05 8.24 -1.66
C PHE A 121 1.99 9.25 -2.12
N SER A 122 0.79 9.19 -1.55
CA SER A 122 -0.27 10.17 -1.82
C SER A 122 0.13 11.56 -1.36
N TRP A 123 0.73 11.68 -0.18
CA TRP A 123 1.26 12.93 0.36
C TRP A 123 2.35 13.50 -0.55
N ASN A 124 3.31 12.68 -0.97
CA ASN A 124 4.38 13.11 -1.88
C ASN A 124 3.84 13.58 -3.23
N LEU A 125 2.76 12.98 -3.75
CA LEU A 125 2.09 13.44 -4.97
C LEU A 125 1.41 14.79 -4.76
N LEU A 126 0.72 14.99 -3.63
CA LEU A 126 0.11 16.27 -3.29
C LEU A 126 1.15 17.38 -3.20
N VAL A 127 2.30 17.13 -2.57
CA VAL A 127 3.42 18.08 -2.51
C VAL A 127 3.95 18.40 -3.91
N ALA A 128 4.15 17.38 -4.76
CA ALA A 128 4.62 17.57 -6.14
C ALA A 128 3.64 18.38 -7.00
N TRP A 129 2.33 18.26 -6.76
CA TRP A 129 1.32 19.00 -7.52
C TRP A 129 1.12 20.43 -7.01
N ARG A 130 1.18 20.65 -5.69
CA ARG A 130 1.10 22.00 -5.10
C ARG A 130 2.27 22.88 -5.53
N THR A 131 3.49 22.34 -5.54
CA THR A 131 4.69 23.06 -6.02
C THR A 131 4.59 23.46 -7.49
N ARG A 132 3.90 22.68 -8.33
CA ARG A 132 3.60 23.03 -9.72
C ARG A 132 2.49 24.10 -9.83
N GLY A 133 1.48 24.05 -8.97
CA GLY A 133 0.36 24.99 -8.95
C GLY A 133 0.79 26.42 -8.60
N ALA A 134 1.63 26.57 -7.57
CA ALA A 134 2.15 27.87 -7.14
C ALA A 134 2.92 28.59 -8.27
N LYS A 135 3.72 27.85 -9.05
CA LYS A 135 4.55 28.40 -10.13
C LYS A 135 3.80 28.82 -11.41
N ARG A 136 2.48 28.61 -11.47
CA ARG A 136 1.63 29.06 -12.60
C ARG A 136 0.95 30.40 -12.33
N MET A 137 0.98 30.89 -11.11
CA MET A 137 0.27 32.10 -10.67
C MET A 137 1.17 33.35 -10.61
N ASP A 138 2.46 33.18 -10.87
CA ASP A 138 3.47 34.24 -11.01
C ASP A 138 3.90 34.35 -12.48
#